data_AF-A0A7V2ZMK4-F1
#
_entry.id   AF-A0A7V2ZMK4-F1
#
_cell.length_a   1.000
_cell.length_b   1.000
_cell.length_c   1.000
_cell.angle_alpha   90.00
_cell.angle_beta   90.00
_cell.angle_gamma   90.00
#
_symmetry.space_group_name_H-M   'P 1'
#
loop_
_entity.id
_entity.type
_entity.pdbx_description
1 polymer ?
#
loop_
_entity_poly.entity_id
_entity_poly.type
_entity_poly.pdbx_seq_one_letter_code
_entity_poly.pdbx_strand_id
1 'polypeptide(L)'
;MRKIFITPIIVFIALSFSGCLQLETKIYVNKDGSGTLEETVLFKDEVIEMMKQFMMVIDSTKSEEIDFFKEEELTTKASQYGEGVSFISREKVKSNGYEGAKIKYNFADISKLNLNLFSDEAVPGVNTADTPKNPEETLKFIFAKDNSLSNLKIFIPGMIEPEEEIQQEVNDSTFNEEFEKAKEMFADMKVSFRIIPSEKIKQTDADFIDDNEVTLLEINMNGLLNKPELFRELSGNKINSLDEFRNLIKNVEGFRIESKNEVQISF
;
A
#
# COMPACT_ATOMS: atom_id res chain seq x y z
N MET A 1 -18.71 35.60 26.13
CA MET A 1 -17.76 35.00 25.18
C MET A 1 -17.34 33.63 25.71
N ARG A 2 -18.04 32.55 25.34
CA ARG A 2 -17.65 31.17 25.67
C ARG A 2 -16.74 30.67 24.55
N LYS A 3 -15.44 30.51 24.83
CA LYS A 3 -14.51 29.82 23.93
C LYS A 3 -14.91 28.35 23.93
N ILE A 4 -15.47 27.88 22.82
CA ILE A 4 -15.84 26.47 22.64
C ILE A 4 -14.54 25.71 22.36
N PHE A 5 -14.19 24.80 23.26
CA PHE A 5 -13.12 23.81 23.10
C PHE A 5 -13.53 22.82 21.99
N ILE A 6 -13.18 23.09 20.73
CA ILE A 6 -13.42 22.17 19.59
C ILE A 6 -12.18 21.32 19.27
N THR A 7 -11.05 21.59 19.93
CA THR A 7 -9.74 21.03 19.57
C THR A 7 -9.51 19.54 19.85
N PRO A 8 -10.18 18.82 20.79
CA PRO A 8 -9.86 17.41 21.02
C PRO A 8 -10.67 16.42 20.16
N ILE A 9 -11.75 16.84 19.49
CA ILE A 9 -12.63 15.93 18.71
C ILE A 9 -12.05 15.63 17.32
N ILE A 10 -11.32 16.58 16.71
CA ILE A 10 -10.73 16.41 15.38
C ILE A 10 -9.53 15.43 15.43
N VAL A 11 -8.81 15.36 16.55
CA VAL A 11 -7.67 14.44 16.74
C VAL A 11 -8.13 12.99 16.96
N PHE A 12 -9.33 12.77 17.52
CA PHE A 12 -9.85 11.43 17.80
C PHE A 12 -10.41 10.72 16.55
N ILE A 13 -10.92 11.48 15.57
CA ILE A 13 -11.50 10.93 14.33
C ILE A 13 -10.40 10.53 13.32
N ALA A 14 -9.23 11.18 13.36
CA ALA A 14 -8.10 10.86 12.48
C ALA A 14 -7.47 9.48 12.76
N LEU A 15 -7.69 8.90 13.94
CA LEU A 15 -7.10 7.63 14.38
C LEU A 15 -7.99 6.39 14.16
N SER A 16 -9.16 6.54 13.54
CA SER A 16 -10.16 5.44 13.42
C SER A 16 -10.32 4.86 12.01
N PHE A 17 -9.39 5.12 11.08
CA PHE A 17 -9.35 4.42 9.80
C PHE A 17 -8.76 3.02 10.00
N SER A 18 -9.51 2.19 10.69
CA SER A 18 -9.21 0.79 10.95
C SER A 18 -9.09 0.01 9.65
N GLY A 19 -8.14 -0.93 9.60
CA GLY A 19 -7.73 -1.94 8.59
C GLY A 19 -8.81 -2.77 7.92
N CYS A 20 -9.84 -2.07 7.49
CA CYS A 20 -10.85 -2.44 6.54
C CYS A 20 -10.32 -2.36 5.10
N LEU A 21 -9.04 -2.01 4.93
CA LEU A 21 -8.39 -1.80 3.65
C LEU A 21 -7.85 -3.11 3.08
N GLN A 22 -8.26 -3.42 1.85
CA GLN A 22 -7.55 -4.35 0.99
C GLN A 22 -6.98 -3.58 -0.19
N LEU A 23 -5.65 -3.59 -0.29
CA LEU A 23 -4.91 -2.95 -1.36
C LEU A 23 -4.13 -4.01 -2.15
N GLU A 24 -4.39 -4.06 -3.44
CA GLU A 24 -3.61 -4.88 -4.38
C GLU A 24 -3.07 -3.99 -5.50
N THR A 25 -1.76 -3.96 -5.63
CA THR A 25 -1.05 -3.27 -6.71
C THR A 25 -0.40 -4.31 -7.61
N LYS A 26 -0.76 -4.30 -8.89
CA LYS A 26 -0.23 -5.19 -9.92
C LYS A 26 0.38 -4.37 -11.05
N ILE A 27 1.65 -4.63 -11.36
CA ILE A 27 2.33 -4.02 -12.49
C ILE A 27 2.50 -5.06 -13.59
N TYR A 28 1.76 -4.88 -14.67
CA TYR A 28 1.91 -5.68 -15.87
C TYR A 28 2.98 -5.05 -16.77
N VAL A 29 4.01 -5.80 -17.14
CA VAL A 29 5.18 -5.27 -17.87
C VAL A 29 5.31 -5.91 -19.23
N ASN A 30 5.21 -5.11 -20.29
CA ASN A 30 5.37 -5.55 -21.66
C ASN A 30 6.85 -5.74 -22.03
N LYS A 31 7.08 -6.46 -23.13
CA LYS A 31 8.43 -6.71 -23.69
C LYS A 31 9.22 -5.43 -23.99
N ASP A 32 8.55 -4.32 -24.29
CA ASP A 32 9.16 -3.03 -24.60
C ASP A 32 9.39 -2.12 -23.38
N GLY A 33 8.98 -2.56 -22.18
CA GLY A 33 9.09 -1.79 -20.94
C GLY A 33 7.88 -0.91 -20.64
N SER A 34 6.90 -0.83 -21.55
CA SER A 34 5.59 -0.23 -21.27
C SER A 34 4.70 -1.17 -20.47
N GLY A 35 3.53 -0.72 -20.04
CA GLY A 35 2.62 -1.62 -19.35
C GLY A 35 1.43 -0.96 -18.66
N THR A 36 0.85 -1.70 -17.73
CA THR A 36 -0.32 -1.27 -16.98
C THR A 36 -0.08 -1.42 -15.49
N LEU A 37 -0.36 -0.36 -14.73
CA LEU A 37 -0.48 -0.38 -13.29
C LEU A 37 -1.96 -0.56 -12.93
N GLU A 38 -2.29 -1.65 -12.27
CA GLU A 38 -3.62 -1.94 -11.74
C GLU A 38 -3.60 -1.81 -10.21
N GLU A 39 -4.50 -1.00 -9.67
CA GLU A 39 -4.73 -0.86 -8.24
C GLU A 39 -6.15 -1.31 -7.91
N THR A 40 -6.30 -2.27 -7.01
CA THR A 40 -7.60 -2.61 -6.43
C THR A 40 -7.61 -2.17 -4.99
N VAL A 41 -8.50 -1.23 -4.68
CA VAL A 41 -8.64 -0.64 -3.35
C VAL A 41 -10.04 -0.91 -2.86
N LEU A 42 -10.15 -1.65 -1.75
CA LEU A 42 -11.43 -2.04 -1.16
C LEU A 42 -11.46 -1.65 0.31
N PHE A 43 -12.60 -1.15 0.76
CA PHE A 43 -12.90 -0.86 2.15
C PHE A 43 -14.08 -1.71 2.60
N LYS A 44 -14.12 -2.11 3.88
CA LYS A 44 -15.34 -2.67 4.47
C LYS A 44 -16.51 -1.68 4.33
N ASP A 45 -17.71 -2.19 4.13
CA ASP A 45 -18.93 -1.40 3.93
C ASP A 45 -19.15 -0.40 5.09
N GLU A 46 -18.87 -0.78 6.34
CA GLU A 46 -19.02 0.08 7.51
C GLU A 46 -18.09 1.30 7.48
N VAL A 47 -16.87 1.14 6.94
CA VAL A 47 -15.93 2.27 6.78
C VAL A 47 -16.39 3.22 5.70
N ILE A 48 -16.91 2.70 4.58
CA ILE A 48 -17.50 3.54 3.53
C ILE A 48 -18.67 4.35 4.08
N GLU A 49 -19.56 3.74 4.88
CA GLU A 49 -20.67 4.45 5.53
C GLU A 49 -20.18 5.55 6.47
N MET A 50 -19.17 5.25 7.29
CA MET A 50 -18.55 6.24 8.18
C MET A 50 -17.92 7.40 7.41
N MET A 51 -17.19 7.13 6.32
CA MET A 51 -16.62 8.15 5.44
C MET A 51 -17.70 9.04 4.82
N LYS A 52 -18.82 8.45 4.37
CA LYS A 52 -19.97 9.19 3.85
C LYS A 52 -20.57 10.11 4.91
N GLN A 53 -20.78 9.60 6.12
CA GLN A 53 -21.29 10.39 7.25
C GLN A 53 -20.37 11.56 7.59
N PHE A 54 -19.06 11.33 7.66
CA PHE A 54 -18.08 12.37 7.93
C PHE A 54 -18.09 13.47 6.86
N MET A 55 -18.16 13.09 5.59
CA MET A 55 -18.22 14.05 4.49
C MET A 55 -19.52 14.86 4.46
N MET A 56 -20.66 14.26 4.83
CA MET A 56 -21.93 14.99 5.00
C MET A 56 -21.87 16.03 6.13
N VAL A 57 -21.04 15.80 7.17
CA VAL A 57 -20.81 16.78 8.25
C VAL A 57 -19.94 17.94 7.77
N ILE A 58 -18.94 17.69 6.92
CA ILE A 58 -18.06 18.73 6.37
C ILE A 58 -18.77 19.57 5.31
N ASP A 59 -19.56 18.92 4.46
CA ASP A 59 -20.28 19.56 3.37
C ASP A 59 -21.69 18.97 3.27
N SER A 60 -22.64 19.67 3.90
CA SER A 60 -24.05 19.28 3.95
C SER A 60 -24.76 19.34 2.59
N THR A 61 -24.08 19.78 1.53
CA THR A 61 -24.61 19.77 0.15
C THR A 61 -24.27 18.50 -0.62
N LYS A 62 -23.39 17.63 -0.07
CA LYS A 62 -23.06 16.33 -0.66
C LYS A 62 -24.12 15.29 -0.30
N SER A 63 -24.71 14.65 -1.31
CA SER A 63 -25.71 13.59 -1.18
C SER A 63 -25.09 12.25 -0.75
N GLU A 64 -25.94 11.24 -0.45
CA GLU A 64 -25.54 9.87 -0.09
C GLU A 64 -24.64 9.16 -1.13
N GLU A 65 -24.58 9.66 -2.37
CA GLU A 65 -23.75 9.13 -3.47
C GLU A 65 -22.39 9.85 -3.58
N ILE A 66 -21.59 9.78 -2.52
CA ILE A 66 -20.19 10.21 -2.60
C ILE A 66 -19.39 9.17 -3.40
N ASP A 67 -18.85 9.61 -4.53
CA ASP A 67 -17.88 8.84 -5.31
C ASP A 67 -16.46 9.17 -4.83
N PHE A 68 -15.84 8.23 -4.11
CA PHE A 68 -14.48 8.36 -3.57
C PHE A 68 -13.39 8.21 -4.65
N PHE A 69 -13.73 7.72 -5.84
CA PHE A 69 -12.77 7.42 -6.90
C PHE A 69 -13.04 8.28 -8.13
N LYS A 70 -13.18 9.61 -7.95
CA LYS A 70 -13.53 10.50 -9.05
C LYS A 70 -12.48 10.47 -10.15
N GLU A 71 -12.94 10.41 -11.39
CA GLU A 71 -12.07 10.29 -12.56
C GLU A 71 -11.06 11.45 -12.69
N GLU A 72 -11.47 12.68 -12.37
CA GLU A 72 -10.60 13.85 -12.36
C GLU A 72 -9.45 13.72 -11.35
N GLU A 73 -9.75 13.21 -10.15
CA GLU A 73 -8.75 12.95 -9.10
C GLU A 73 -7.80 11.83 -9.53
N LEU A 74 -8.33 10.74 -10.11
CA LEU A 74 -7.52 9.63 -10.63
C LEU A 74 -6.63 10.07 -11.80
N THR A 75 -7.13 10.94 -12.69
CA THR A 75 -6.35 11.50 -13.80
C THR A 75 -5.21 12.37 -13.29
N THR A 76 -5.48 13.22 -12.29
CA THR A 76 -4.46 14.05 -11.64
C THR A 76 -3.41 13.18 -10.95
N LYS A 77 -3.86 12.14 -10.23
CA LYS A 77 -3.03 11.18 -9.52
C LYS A 77 -2.08 10.42 -10.44
N ALA A 78 -2.46 10.14 -11.69
CA ALA A 78 -1.57 9.47 -12.65
C ALA A 78 -0.20 10.15 -12.77
N SER A 79 -0.16 11.50 -12.72
CA SER A 79 1.10 12.25 -12.78
C SER A 79 2.04 12.01 -11.59
N GLN A 80 1.51 11.57 -10.45
CA GLN A 80 2.29 11.26 -9.24
C GLN A 80 3.01 9.91 -9.36
N TYR A 81 2.56 9.03 -10.27
CA TYR A 81 3.20 7.75 -10.55
C TYR A 81 4.37 7.86 -11.52
N GLY A 82 4.62 9.04 -12.08
CA GLY A 82 5.79 9.31 -12.89
C GLY A 82 5.48 9.79 -14.30
N GLU A 83 6.55 10.05 -15.04
CA GLU A 83 6.48 10.54 -16.42
C GLU A 83 5.85 9.49 -17.34
N GLY A 84 4.90 9.91 -18.18
CA GLY A 84 4.28 9.03 -19.16
C GLY A 84 3.23 8.06 -18.59
N VAL A 85 2.75 8.31 -17.37
CA VAL A 85 1.64 7.58 -16.76
C VAL A 85 0.31 8.29 -17.04
N SER A 86 -0.72 7.55 -17.46
CA SER A 86 -2.05 8.07 -17.77
C SER A 86 -3.15 7.16 -17.26
N PHE A 87 -4.21 7.73 -16.71
CA PHE A 87 -5.42 7.00 -16.34
C PHE A 87 -6.08 6.32 -17.56
N ILE A 88 -6.52 5.07 -17.40
CA ILE A 88 -7.24 4.30 -18.44
C ILE A 88 -8.71 4.12 -18.03
N SER A 89 -8.94 3.51 -16.87
CA SER A 89 -10.28 3.12 -16.46
C SER A 89 -10.39 2.94 -14.96
N ARG A 90 -11.64 3.01 -14.49
CA ARG A 90 -12.05 2.65 -13.13
C ARG A 90 -13.28 1.76 -13.20
N GLU A 91 -13.31 0.74 -12.37
CA GLU A 91 -14.43 -0.20 -12.22
C GLU A 91 -14.79 -0.28 -10.74
N LYS A 92 -16.04 0.05 -10.38
CA LYS A 92 -16.51 -0.12 -9.00
C LYS A 92 -16.56 -1.61 -8.68
N VAL A 93 -16.08 -1.97 -7.51
CA VAL A 93 -16.07 -3.34 -7.00
C VAL A 93 -16.85 -3.36 -5.70
N LYS A 94 -17.81 -4.28 -5.57
CA LYS A 94 -18.50 -4.55 -4.31
C LYS A 94 -18.66 -6.05 -4.16
N SER A 95 -18.13 -6.62 -3.08
CA SER A 95 -18.15 -8.05 -2.82
C SER A 95 -17.80 -8.36 -1.37
N ASN A 96 -18.43 -9.38 -0.78
CA ASN A 96 -18.09 -9.92 0.54
C ASN A 96 -18.02 -8.88 1.69
N GLY A 97 -18.91 -7.88 1.68
CA GLY A 97 -18.91 -6.80 2.68
C GLY A 97 -17.83 -5.73 2.45
N TYR A 98 -17.21 -5.72 1.27
CA TYR A 98 -16.27 -4.69 0.83
C TYR A 98 -16.82 -3.93 -0.37
N GLU A 99 -16.51 -2.64 -0.44
CA GLU A 99 -16.79 -1.73 -1.55
C GLU A 99 -15.55 -0.90 -1.88
N GLY A 100 -15.32 -0.65 -3.17
CA GLY A 100 -14.18 0.13 -3.63
C GLY A 100 -14.07 0.17 -5.15
N ALA A 101 -12.85 0.23 -5.66
CA ALA A 101 -12.61 0.30 -7.10
C ALA A 101 -11.35 -0.43 -7.53
N LYS A 102 -11.40 -0.96 -8.75
CA LYS A 102 -10.23 -1.34 -9.55
C LYS A 102 -9.91 -0.21 -10.51
N ILE A 103 -8.68 0.25 -10.50
CA ILE A 103 -8.20 1.41 -11.24
C ILE A 103 -7.04 0.95 -12.12
N LYS A 104 -7.03 1.36 -13.39
CA LYS A 104 -5.98 1.04 -14.34
C LYS A 104 -5.32 2.30 -14.87
N TYR A 105 -4.00 2.28 -14.89
CA TYR A 105 -3.14 3.29 -15.49
C TYR A 105 -2.25 2.65 -16.53
N ASN A 106 -1.99 3.35 -17.63
CA ASN A 106 -0.98 2.98 -18.60
C ASN A 106 0.32 3.69 -18.25
N PHE A 107 1.46 3.04 -18.46
CA PHE A 107 2.77 3.69 -18.42
C PHE A 107 3.56 3.35 -19.68
N ALA A 108 4.31 4.32 -20.20
CA ALA A 108 5.13 4.15 -21.39
C ALA A 108 6.48 3.47 -21.11
N ASP A 109 7.01 3.65 -19.89
CA ASP A 109 8.34 3.18 -19.49
C ASP A 109 8.35 2.87 -17.99
N ILE A 110 8.55 1.60 -17.63
CA ILE A 110 8.60 1.15 -16.24
C ILE A 110 9.72 1.82 -15.44
N SER A 111 10.82 2.23 -16.08
CA SER A 111 11.94 2.94 -15.41
C SER A 111 11.56 4.34 -14.93
N LYS A 112 10.41 4.86 -15.39
CA LYS A 112 9.86 6.16 -15.00
C LYS A 112 8.81 6.07 -13.91
N LEU A 113 8.41 4.86 -13.50
CA LEU A 113 7.46 4.69 -12.41
C LEU A 113 8.05 5.14 -11.08
N ASN A 114 7.23 5.85 -10.31
CA ASN A 114 7.53 6.34 -8.97
C ASN A 114 6.49 5.77 -8.00
N LEU A 115 6.80 4.60 -7.45
CA LEU A 115 5.94 3.84 -6.56
C LEU A 115 6.69 3.47 -5.29
N ASN A 116 5.99 3.50 -4.16
CA ASN A 116 6.50 3.01 -2.87
C ASN A 116 5.92 1.63 -2.58
N LEU A 117 6.70 0.75 -1.95
CA LEU A 117 6.27 -0.62 -1.64
C LEU A 117 5.07 -0.65 -0.66
N PHE A 118 4.99 0.35 0.22
CA PHE A 118 3.97 0.51 1.26
C PHE A 118 3.06 1.72 1.02
N SER A 119 2.88 2.13 -0.24
CA SER A 119 2.26 3.41 -0.58
C SER A 119 0.81 3.54 -0.09
N ASP A 120 0.56 4.58 0.72
CA ASP A 120 -0.76 5.07 1.08
C ASP A 120 -1.41 5.88 -0.06
N GLU A 121 -0.65 6.22 -1.10
CA GLU A 121 -1.12 6.96 -2.27
C GLU A 121 -2.31 6.28 -2.96
N ALA A 122 -2.38 4.95 -2.90
CA ALA A 122 -3.49 4.16 -3.42
C ALA A 122 -4.83 4.46 -2.72
N VAL A 123 -4.81 4.97 -1.50
CA VAL A 123 -5.99 5.19 -0.65
C VAL A 123 -6.73 6.49 -1.05
N PRO A 124 -8.02 6.42 -1.43
CA PRO A 124 -8.83 7.59 -1.73
C PRO A 124 -8.88 8.63 -0.62
N GLY A 125 -8.82 9.90 -0.99
CA GLY A 125 -8.90 11.03 -0.06
C GLY A 125 -7.60 11.37 0.67
N VAL A 126 -6.55 10.56 0.50
CA VAL A 126 -5.19 10.93 0.91
C VAL A 126 -4.56 11.74 -0.22
N ASN A 127 -4.48 13.06 -0.06
CA ASN A 127 -3.78 13.90 -1.02
C ASN A 127 -2.30 14.02 -0.64
N THR A 128 -1.46 13.21 -1.30
CA THR A 128 -0.01 13.24 -1.14
C THR A 128 0.68 14.20 -2.11
N ALA A 129 -0.06 14.97 -2.93
CA ALA A 129 0.52 15.83 -3.97
C ALA A 129 1.51 16.88 -3.43
N ASP A 130 1.28 17.36 -2.21
CA ASP A 130 2.12 18.35 -1.54
C ASP A 130 3.16 17.71 -0.60
N THR A 131 3.16 16.38 -0.47
CA THR A 131 4.14 15.65 0.35
C THR A 131 5.34 15.30 -0.52
N PRO A 132 6.55 15.81 -0.23
CA PRO A 132 7.74 15.46 -0.99
C PRO A 132 7.96 13.95 -0.89
N LYS A 133 7.89 13.24 -2.02
CA LYS A 133 8.27 11.82 -2.05
C LYS A 133 9.76 11.70 -1.75
N ASN A 134 10.11 10.92 -0.74
CA ASN A 134 11.50 10.59 -0.45
C ASN A 134 12.03 9.66 -1.58
N PRO A 135 12.98 10.10 -2.42
CA PRO A 135 13.51 9.27 -3.51
C PRO A 135 14.23 8.01 -3.02
N GLU A 136 14.56 7.96 -1.73
CA GLU A 136 15.18 6.83 -1.07
C GLU A 136 14.17 5.78 -0.59
N GLU A 137 12.87 6.07 -0.61
CA GLU A 137 11.76 5.16 -0.27
C GLU A 137 10.99 4.64 -1.51
N THR A 138 11.38 5.12 -2.68
CA THR A 138 10.78 4.77 -3.97
C THR A 138 11.46 3.56 -4.61
N LEU A 139 10.66 2.64 -5.16
CA LEU A 139 11.13 1.54 -6.00
C LEU A 139 11.82 2.07 -7.25
N LYS A 140 13.01 1.54 -7.56
CA LYS A 140 13.71 1.90 -8.81
C LYS A 140 13.70 0.73 -9.76
N PHE A 141 13.32 0.99 -11.00
CA PHE A 141 13.26 -0.02 -12.05
C PHE A 141 14.34 0.28 -13.10
N ILE A 142 15.16 -0.72 -13.43
CA ILE A 142 16.05 -0.69 -14.59
C ILE A 142 15.54 -1.73 -15.56
N PHE A 143 15.16 -1.27 -16.75
CA PHE A 143 14.69 -2.13 -17.82
C PHE A 143 15.69 -2.13 -18.97
N ALA A 144 16.08 -3.32 -19.40
CA ALA A 144 16.97 -3.53 -20.54
C ALA A 144 16.38 -4.58 -21.49
N LYS A 145 16.36 -4.25 -22.77
CA LYS A 145 15.88 -5.12 -23.84
C LYS A 145 17.04 -5.58 -24.71
N ASP A 146 17.07 -6.88 -24.97
CA ASP A 146 17.83 -7.51 -26.05
C ASP A 146 16.84 -8.11 -27.08
N ASN A 147 17.31 -8.48 -28.28
CA ASN A 147 16.51 -8.94 -29.41
C ASN A 147 15.52 -10.08 -29.10
N SER A 148 15.74 -10.84 -28.02
CA SER A 148 14.86 -11.96 -27.62
C SER A 148 14.55 -12.03 -26.12
N LEU A 149 15.06 -11.09 -25.32
CA LEU A 149 14.99 -11.15 -23.86
C LEU A 149 14.84 -9.75 -23.27
N SER A 150 13.85 -9.59 -22.40
CA SER A 150 13.66 -8.40 -21.59
C SER A 150 14.14 -8.70 -20.17
N ASN A 151 14.94 -7.80 -19.62
CA ASN A 151 15.49 -7.91 -18.26
C ASN A 151 14.98 -6.72 -17.45
N LEU A 152 14.25 -7.01 -16.39
CA LEU A 152 13.80 -6.06 -15.40
C LEU A 152 14.58 -6.27 -14.11
N LYS A 153 15.24 -5.22 -13.65
CA LYS A 153 15.86 -5.17 -12.34
C LYS A 153 15.08 -4.19 -11.46
N ILE A 154 14.74 -4.62 -10.25
CA ILE A 154 13.94 -3.88 -9.30
C ILE A 154 14.78 -3.67 -8.06
N PHE A 155 15.03 -2.41 -7.70
CA PHE A 155 15.67 -2.06 -6.44
C PHE A 155 14.58 -1.72 -5.43
N ILE A 156 14.53 -2.52 -4.38
CA ILE A 156 13.65 -2.32 -3.24
C ILE A 156 14.43 -1.47 -2.23
N PRO A 157 13.95 -0.25 -1.93
CA PRO A 157 14.60 0.61 -0.96
C PRO A 157 14.55 -0.05 0.43
N GLY A 158 15.58 0.20 1.24
CA GLY A 158 15.50 -0.12 2.66
C GLY A 158 14.47 0.79 3.34
N MET A 159 13.91 0.34 4.47
CA MET A 159 13.29 1.27 5.42
C MET A 159 14.42 2.10 6.00
N ILE A 160 14.37 3.42 5.81
CA ILE A 160 15.31 4.33 6.47
C ILE A 160 14.85 4.49 7.92
N GLU A 161 15.83 4.52 8.82
CA GLU A 161 15.62 4.77 10.24
C GLU A 161 14.74 6.02 10.44
N PRO A 162 13.73 5.97 11.32
CA PRO A 162 13.01 7.18 11.68
C PRO A 162 14.00 8.21 12.26
N GLU A 163 14.02 9.41 11.69
CA GLU A 163 14.75 10.53 12.29
C GLU A 163 14.12 10.83 13.66
N GLU A 164 14.93 10.62 14.71
CA GLU A 164 14.63 10.71 16.15
C GLU A 164 13.83 9.53 16.74
N GLU A 165 14.57 8.61 17.37
CA GLU A 165 14.05 7.59 18.29
C GLU A 165 13.26 8.23 19.45
N ILE A 166 11.94 8.37 19.31
CA ILE A 166 11.07 8.31 20.49
C ILE A 166 10.89 6.82 20.78
N GLN A 167 11.80 6.26 21.59
CA GLN A 167 11.61 4.95 22.19
C GLN A 167 10.35 5.02 23.06
N GLN A 168 9.19 4.71 22.49
CA GLN A 168 8.00 4.44 23.26
C GLN A 168 8.15 3.01 23.77
N GLU A 169 8.58 2.87 25.02
CA GLU A 169 8.43 1.59 25.72
C GLU A 169 6.95 1.23 25.71
N VAL A 170 6.64 0.06 25.13
CA VAL A 170 5.29 -0.49 25.20
C VAL A 170 4.94 -0.66 26.66
N ASN A 171 3.91 0.02 27.12
CA ASN A 171 3.49 -0.06 28.51
C ASN A 171 2.76 -1.39 28.74
N ASP A 172 3.40 -2.31 29.47
CA ASP A 172 2.86 -3.63 29.79
C ASP A 172 1.46 -3.59 30.41
N SER A 173 1.13 -2.51 31.14
CA SER A 173 -0.18 -2.37 31.78
C SER A 173 -1.32 -2.02 30.81
N THR A 174 -1.00 -1.43 29.65
CA THR A 174 -1.99 -1.04 28.62
C THR A 174 -1.90 -1.89 27.35
N PHE A 175 -0.84 -2.68 27.19
CA PHE A 175 -0.59 -3.49 25.99
C PHE A 175 -1.79 -4.33 25.57
N ASN A 176 -2.46 -5.03 26.50
CA ASN A 176 -3.60 -5.87 26.14
C ASN A 176 -4.76 -5.06 25.56
N GLU A 177 -5.04 -3.88 26.11
CA GLU A 177 -6.09 -3.00 25.61
C GLU A 177 -5.70 -2.41 24.24
N GLU A 178 -4.44 -1.99 24.09
CA GLU A 178 -3.89 -1.49 22.83
C GLU A 178 -3.88 -2.56 21.74
N PHE A 179 -3.54 -3.80 22.09
CA PHE A 179 -3.52 -4.93 21.18
C PHE A 179 -4.92 -5.33 20.74
N GLU A 180 -5.91 -5.35 21.63
CA GLU A 180 -7.30 -5.61 21.22
C GLU A 180 -7.84 -4.51 20.32
N LYS A 181 -7.53 -3.23 20.61
CA LYS A 181 -7.83 -2.13 19.68
C LYS A 181 -7.12 -2.31 18.34
N ALA A 182 -5.85 -2.71 18.35
CA ALA A 182 -5.10 -2.97 17.12
C ALA A 182 -5.66 -4.16 16.33
N LYS A 183 -6.20 -5.18 17.00
CA LYS A 183 -6.89 -6.30 16.35
C LYS A 183 -8.17 -5.83 15.67
N GLU A 184 -9.02 -5.08 16.38
CA GLU A 184 -10.21 -4.48 15.78
C GLU A 184 -9.84 -3.56 14.63
N MET A 185 -8.72 -2.85 14.77
CA MET A 185 -8.21 -1.95 13.76
C MET A 185 -7.74 -2.74 12.54
N PHE A 186 -6.70 -3.55 12.63
CA PHE A 186 -6.02 -4.15 11.47
C PHE A 186 -6.62 -5.48 10.99
N ALA A 187 -7.74 -5.94 11.57
CA ALA A 187 -8.40 -7.18 11.15
C ALA A 187 -8.82 -7.15 9.68
N ASP A 188 -8.41 -8.18 8.96
CA ASP A 188 -8.62 -8.40 7.52
C ASP A 188 -7.93 -7.40 6.59
N MET A 189 -7.00 -6.61 7.12
CA MET A 189 -6.16 -5.75 6.30
C MET A 189 -5.25 -6.61 5.43
N LYS A 190 -5.28 -6.31 4.13
CA LYS A 190 -4.42 -6.97 3.15
C LYS A 190 -3.75 -5.94 2.27
N VAL A 191 -2.45 -6.10 2.06
CA VAL A 191 -1.67 -5.27 1.14
C VAL A 191 -0.83 -6.19 0.28
N SER A 192 -0.80 -5.99 -1.04
CA SER A 192 0.11 -6.73 -1.90
C SER A 192 0.63 -5.91 -3.07
N PHE A 193 1.86 -6.21 -3.47
CA PHE A 193 2.57 -5.58 -4.57
C PHE A 193 3.20 -6.66 -5.45
N ARG A 194 2.81 -6.69 -6.73
CA ARG A 194 3.17 -7.78 -7.64
C ARG A 194 3.62 -7.26 -9.00
N ILE A 195 4.54 -8.00 -9.61
CA ILE A 195 5.06 -7.76 -10.97
C ILE A 195 4.67 -8.94 -11.85
N ILE A 196 4.03 -8.65 -12.97
CA ILE A 196 3.53 -9.65 -13.93
C ILE A 196 4.08 -9.32 -15.32
N PRO A 197 5.15 -9.99 -15.77
CA PRO A 197 5.60 -9.84 -17.14
C PRO A 197 4.56 -10.32 -18.17
N SER A 198 4.53 -9.71 -19.36
CA SER A 198 3.62 -10.10 -20.44
C SER A 198 4.01 -11.42 -21.11
N GLU A 199 5.31 -11.75 -21.06
CA GLU A 199 5.86 -13.02 -21.53
C GLU A 199 6.19 -13.92 -20.34
N LYS A 200 6.37 -15.21 -20.59
CA LYS A 200 6.69 -16.17 -19.54
C LYS A 200 8.06 -15.86 -18.92
N ILE A 201 8.15 -15.80 -17.60
CA ILE A 201 9.41 -15.69 -16.85
C ILE A 201 10.32 -16.85 -17.25
N LYS A 202 11.48 -16.51 -17.81
CA LYS A 202 12.54 -17.45 -18.19
C LYS A 202 13.51 -17.67 -17.03
N GLN A 203 13.84 -16.61 -16.32
CA GLN A 203 14.75 -16.64 -15.17
C GLN A 203 14.36 -15.53 -14.20
N THR A 204 14.47 -15.81 -12.90
CA THR A 204 14.31 -14.82 -11.84
C THR A 204 15.04 -15.29 -10.61
N ASP A 205 15.49 -14.35 -9.78
CA ASP A 205 16.01 -14.61 -8.45
C ASP A 205 15.03 -14.27 -7.33
N ALA A 206 13.80 -13.85 -7.65
CA ALA A 206 12.76 -13.52 -6.66
C ALA A 206 12.42 -14.71 -5.74
N ASP A 207 12.10 -14.43 -4.47
CA ASP A 207 11.76 -15.45 -3.49
C ASP A 207 10.35 -16.04 -3.69
N PHE A 208 9.41 -15.22 -4.16
CA PHE A 208 7.99 -15.56 -4.24
C PHE A 208 7.49 -15.45 -5.67
N ILE A 209 7.34 -16.62 -6.32
CA ILE A 209 6.90 -16.74 -7.71
C ILE A 209 5.73 -17.72 -7.76
N ASP A 210 4.60 -17.24 -8.28
CA ASP A 210 3.41 -18.06 -8.55
C ASP A 210 3.07 -17.94 -10.05
N ASP A 211 3.32 -19.00 -10.81
CA ASP A 211 3.20 -19.02 -12.28
C ASP A 211 4.04 -17.94 -12.98
N ASN A 212 3.41 -16.86 -13.46
CA ASN A 212 4.08 -15.75 -14.15
C ASN A 212 4.07 -14.45 -13.34
N GLU A 213 3.84 -14.56 -12.03
CA GLU A 213 3.71 -13.44 -11.11
C GLU A 213 4.81 -13.48 -10.05
N VAL A 214 5.50 -12.36 -9.88
CA VAL A 214 6.49 -12.15 -8.81
C VAL A 214 5.87 -11.28 -7.73
N THR A 215 5.87 -11.77 -6.49
CA THR A 215 5.37 -11.01 -5.32
C THR A 215 6.52 -10.33 -4.61
N LEU A 216 6.52 -9.00 -4.56
CA LEU A 216 7.51 -8.22 -3.80
C LEU A 216 7.07 -8.03 -2.35
N LEU A 217 5.77 -7.83 -2.15
CA LEU A 217 5.13 -7.65 -0.85
C LEU A 217 3.75 -8.33 -0.85
N GLU A 218 3.46 -9.06 0.21
CA GLU A 218 2.12 -9.51 0.59
C GLU A 218 2.06 -9.48 2.12
N ILE A 219 1.10 -8.73 2.65
CA ILE A 219 0.82 -8.61 4.08
C ILE A 219 -0.66 -8.94 4.27
N ASN A 220 -0.92 -9.90 5.16
CA ASN A 220 -2.22 -10.19 5.71
C ASN A 220 -2.12 -10.09 7.23
N MET A 221 -2.64 -8.99 7.77
CA MET A 221 -2.46 -8.64 9.18
C MET A 221 -3.05 -9.66 10.14
N ASN A 222 -4.03 -10.46 9.71
CA ASN A 222 -4.60 -11.53 10.54
C ASN A 222 -3.52 -12.52 11.04
N GLY A 223 -2.49 -12.78 10.24
CA GLY A 223 -1.38 -13.65 10.65
C GLY A 223 -0.57 -13.09 11.82
N LEU A 224 -0.33 -11.77 11.83
CA LEU A 224 0.39 -11.08 12.90
C LEU A 224 -0.50 -10.85 14.12
N LEU A 225 -1.77 -10.51 13.92
CA LEU A 225 -2.76 -10.31 14.98
C LEU A 225 -3.08 -11.57 15.78
N ASN A 226 -2.69 -12.74 15.28
CA ASN A 226 -2.72 -14.00 16.02
C ASN A 226 -1.44 -14.26 16.86
N LYS A 227 -0.48 -13.32 16.86
CA LYS A 227 0.83 -13.42 17.53
C LYS A 227 1.10 -12.19 18.41
N PRO A 228 0.46 -12.06 19.58
CA PRO A 228 0.58 -10.88 20.45
C PRO A 228 2.02 -10.51 20.81
N GLU A 229 2.85 -11.49 21.14
CA GLU A 229 4.25 -11.25 21.52
C GLU A 229 5.08 -10.66 20.37
N LEU A 230 4.84 -11.15 19.13
CA LEU A 230 5.50 -10.62 17.94
C LEU A 230 4.98 -9.22 17.60
N PHE A 231 3.66 -9.01 17.71
CA PHE A 231 3.09 -7.67 17.55
C PHE A 231 3.72 -6.68 18.53
N ARG A 232 3.87 -7.04 19.81
CA ARG A 232 4.54 -6.22 20.83
C ARG A 232 5.97 -5.85 20.43
N GLU A 233 6.72 -6.82 19.92
CA GLU A 233 8.10 -6.61 19.46
C GLU A 233 8.17 -5.60 18.30
N LEU A 234 7.26 -5.72 17.33
CA LEU A 234 7.18 -4.81 16.18
C LEU A 234 6.67 -3.41 16.57
N SER A 235 5.72 -3.30 17.50
CA SER A 235 5.16 -2.03 17.96
C SER A 235 6.11 -1.19 18.81
N GLY A 236 7.14 -1.79 19.40
CA GLY A 236 8.09 -1.09 20.27
C GLY A 236 9.11 -0.22 19.56
N ASN A 237 8.93 0.07 18.26
CA ASN A 237 9.87 0.82 17.40
C ASN A 237 11.31 0.28 17.46
N LYS A 238 11.49 -1.03 17.69
CA LYS A 238 12.81 -1.65 17.81
C LYS A 238 13.41 -2.10 16.48
N ILE A 239 12.67 -1.92 15.39
CA ILE A 239 13.07 -2.35 14.06
C ILE A 239 13.85 -1.22 13.41
N ASN A 240 15.15 -1.44 13.22
CA ASN A 240 16.05 -0.41 12.70
C ASN A 240 16.31 -0.59 11.20
N SER A 241 15.81 -1.66 10.59
CA SER A 241 16.00 -1.93 9.17
C SER A 241 14.92 -2.84 8.58
N LEU A 242 14.77 -2.77 7.25
CA LEU A 242 13.91 -3.69 6.49
C LEU A 242 14.36 -5.16 6.62
N ASP A 243 15.66 -5.41 6.77
CA ASP A 243 16.19 -6.76 6.94
C ASP A 243 15.83 -7.36 8.31
N GLU A 244 15.83 -6.53 9.35
CA GLU A 244 15.34 -6.93 10.68
C GLU A 244 13.83 -7.24 10.61
N PHE A 245 13.05 -6.37 9.97
CA PHE A 245 11.62 -6.60 9.76
C PHE A 245 11.35 -7.93 9.06
N ARG A 246 11.99 -8.16 7.90
CA ARG A 246 11.91 -9.41 7.12
C ARG A 246 12.22 -10.63 7.98
N ASN A 247 13.27 -10.55 8.80
CA ASN A 247 13.68 -11.67 9.65
C ASN A 247 12.65 -12.01 10.74
N LEU A 248 11.99 -11.00 11.33
CA LEU A 248 10.96 -11.19 12.34
C LEU A 248 9.68 -11.80 11.74
N ILE A 249 9.31 -11.37 10.53
CA ILE A 249 8.03 -11.76 9.90
C ILE A 249 8.12 -12.97 8.96
N LYS A 250 9.31 -13.48 8.61
CA LYS A 250 9.49 -14.57 7.61
C LYS A 250 8.69 -15.84 7.86
N ASN A 251 8.33 -16.13 9.13
CA ASN A 251 7.58 -17.32 9.54
C ASN A 251 6.15 -16.95 9.98
N VAL A 252 5.66 -15.76 9.64
CA VAL A 252 4.30 -15.33 9.90
C VAL A 252 3.45 -15.71 8.70
N GLU A 253 2.40 -16.47 8.94
CA GLU A 253 1.44 -16.82 7.90
C GLU A 253 0.83 -15.55 7.31
N GLY A 254 0.68 -15.51 5.99
CA GLY A 254 0.14 -14.33 5.31
C GLY A 254 1.14 -13.18 5.13
N PHE A 255 2.43 -13.42 5.38
CA PHE A 255 3.49 -12.48 5.06
C PHE A 255 4.43 -13.08 4.01
N ARG A 256 4.58 -12.39 2.87
CA ARG A 256 5.59 -12.70 1.85
C ARG A 256 6.27 -11.38 1.48
N ILE A 257 7.51 -11.21 1.88
CA ILE A 257 8.27 -9.99 1.62
C ILE A 257 9.60 -10.43 1.02
N GLU A 258 9.88 -9.97 -0.19
CA GLU A 258 11.13 -10.27 -0.88
C GLU A 258 12.33 -10.00 0.05
N SER A 259 13.19 -10.99 0.24
CA SER A 259 14.34 -10.90 1.17
C SER A 259 15.48 -10.05 0.62
N LYS A 260 15.52 -9.84 -0.70
CA LYS A 260 16.58 -9.07 -1.37
C LYS A 260 16.18 -7.61 -1.55
N ASN A 261 17.20 -6.75 -1.62
CA ASN A 261 17.03 -5.35 -2.02
C ASN A 261 17.11 -5.18 -3.55
N GLU A 262 17.46 -6.23 -4.26
CA GLU A 262 17.49 -6.27 -5.72
C GLU A 262 16.83 -7.56 -6.20
N VAL A 263 15.90 -7.45 -7.14
CA VAL A 263 15.27 -8.58 -7.83
C VAL A 263 15.52 -8.44 -9.32
N GLN A 264 15.87 -9.54 -9.98
CA GLN A 264 16.04 -9.63 -11.41
C GLN A 264 15.02 -10.58 -12.01
N ILE A 265 14.33 -10.13 -13.06
CA ILE A 265 13.33 -10.91 -13.80
C ILE A 265 13.67 -10.83 -15.29
N SER A 266 13.88 -11.98 -15.93
CA SER A 266 14.10 -12.12 -17.36
C SER A 266 12.92 -12.83 -18.02
N PHE A 267 12.34 -12.22 -19.05
CA PHE A 267 11.16 -12.73 -19.78
C PHE A 267 11.28 -12.49 -21.30
#